data_AF-A0AB36Z9Z6-F1
#
_entry.id   AF-A0AB36Z9Z6-F1
#
_cell.length_a   1.000
_cell.length_b   1.000
_cell.length_c   1.000
_cell.angle_alpha   90.00
_cell.angle_beta   90.00
_cell.angle_gamma   90.00
#
_symmetry.space_group_name_H-M   'P 1'
#
loop_
_entity.id
_entity.type
_entity.pdbx_description
1 polymer ?
#
loop_
_entity_poly.entity_id
_entity_poly.type
_entity_poly.pdbx_seq_one_letter_code
_entity_poly.pdbx_strand_id
1 'polypeptide(L)'
;MPLAPQALPGALTRSLGRVLRARMVDRAVSLAEAARAVDVSEGQLSRMLHAKRRMDVEQLDLLCRFLEIDAVETLRAAKNGTLTAADVAPAPGAAVNQDVRELGRRMGALARLQDDGGYRAVSLAAGRIGVALSQNEWHDLLDGAIASFPRDELLGAISSALGVPRDYLTTGDQEFVARVEAEEELAHAMRSTGTLRIAARNLSSLSPDEIRAIAKLVRDSGPDGGHQ
;
A
#
# COMPACT_ATOMS: atom_id res chain seq x y z
N MET A 1 -26.54 6.36 28.37
CA MET A 1 -26.32 7.14 27.12
C MET A 1 -25.88 6.19 26.02
N PRO A 2 -26.41 6.27 24.78
CA PRO A 2 -25.95 5.39 23.70
C PRO A 2 -24.62 5.92 23.15
N LEU A 3 -23.58 5.09 23.22
CA LEU A 3 -22.28 5.36 22.59
C LEU A 3 -22.44 5.34 21.07
N ALA A 4 -22.11 6.45 20.41
CA ALA A 4 -22.09 6.52 18.95
C ALA A 4 -21.15 5.44 18.37
N PRO A 5 -21.53 4.76 17.27
CA PRO A 5 -20.71 3.73 16.64
C PRO A 5 -19.38 4.34 16.17
N GLN A 6 -18.28 3.90 16.77
CA GLN A 6 -16.96 4.47 16.52
C GLN A 6 -16.40 3.99 15.16
N ALA A 7 -16.00 4.96 14.32
CA ALA A 7 -15.59 4.74 12.94
C ALA A 7 -14.39 3.79 12.78
N LEU A 8 -14.48 2.90 11.78
CA LEU A 8 -13.43 1.96 11.39
C LEU A 8 -12.10 2.68 11.08
N PRO A 9 -10.95 2.07 11.40
CA PRO A 9 -9.63 2.68 11.20
C PRO A 9 -9.28 2.92 9.71
N GLY A 10 -8.70 4.10 9.42
CA GLY A 10 -8.42 4.58 8.05
C GLY A 10 -7.16 3.98 7.40
N ALA A 11 -6.82 4.46 6.19
CA ALA A 11 -5.67 3.97 5.41
C ALA A 11 -4.33 4.00 6.16
N LEU A 12 -4.11 5.04 6.98
CA LEU A 12 -2.93 5.15 7.85
C LEU A 12 -2.90 4.05 8.92
N THR A 13 -4.05 3.66 9.47
CA THR A 13 -4.10 2.58 10.46
C THR A 13 -3.88 1.22 9.82
N ARG A 14 -4.31 1.03 8.57
CA ARG A 14 -3.98 -0.16 7.76
C ARG A 14 -2.49 -0.24 7.43
N SER A 15 -1.86 0.87 7.05
CA SER A 15 -0.41 0.89 6.84
C SER A 15 0.35 0.70 8.15
N LEU A 16 -0.08 1.33 9.24
CA LEU A 16 0.51 1.15 10.57
C LEU A 16 0.42 -0.31 11.04
N GLY A 17 -0.75 -0.94 10.90
CA GLY A 17 -0.95 -2.34 11.24
C GLY A 17 -0.17 -3.31 10.35
N ARG A 18 0.17 -2.93 9.11
CA ARG A 18 1.13 -3.66 8.26
C ARG A 18 2.55 -3.55 8.80
N VAL A 19 3.03 -2.32 9.02
CA VAL A 19 4.37 -2.06 9.55
C VAL A 19 4.58 -2.78 10.88
N LEU A 20 3.62 -2.70 11.80
CA LEU A 20 3.69 -3.38 13.10
C LEU A 20 3.79 -4.90 12.96
N ARG A 21 3.03 -5.52 12.03
CA ARG A 21 3.12 -6.95 11.75
C ARG A 21 4.48 -7.33 11.19
N ALA A 22 5.03 -6.55 10.27
CA ALA A 22 6.38 -6.78 9.74
C ALA A 22 7.44 -6.71 10.84
N ARG A 23 7.34 -5.73 11.75
CA ARG A 23 8.25 -5.60 12.90
C ARG A 23 8.14 -6.75 13.90
N MET A 24 6.95 -7.35 14.04
CA MET A 24 6.77 -8.57 14.82
C MET A 24 7.49 -9.77 14.18
N VAL A 25 7.39 -9.92 12.85
CA VAL A 25 8.07 -10.98 12.10
C VAL A 25 9.60 -10.83 12.20
N ASP A 26 10.13 -9.62 11.98
CA ASP A 26 11.57 -9.31 12.08
C ASP A 26 12.18 -9.75 13.41
N ARG A 27 11.38 -9.71 14.48
CA ARG A 27 11.80 -9.99 15.86
C ARG A 27 11.36 -11.36 16.36
N ALA A 28 10.79 -12.19 15.48
CA ALA A 28 10.23 -13.49 15.83
C ALA A 28 9.22 -13.42 17.00
N VAL A 29 8.46 -12.32 17.08
CA VAL A 29 7.45 -12.09 18.12
C VAL A 29 6.11 -12.63 17.64
N SER A 30 5.51 -13.54 18.42
CA SER A 30 4.18 -14.07 18.13
C SER A 30 3.06 -13.08 18.47
N LEU A 31 1.89 -13.31 17.87
CA LEU A 31 0.68 -12.55 18.21
C LEU A 31 0.31 -12.69 19.69
N ALA A 32 0.51 -13.87 20.28
CA ALA A 32 0.25 -14.16 21.69
C ALA A 32 1.18 -13.38 22.64
N GLU A 33 2.45 -13.21 22.27
CA GLU A 33 3.41 -12.42 23.05
C GLU A 33 3.12 -10.93 22.95
N ALA A 34 2.89 -10.43 21.75
CA ALA A 34 2.51 -9.04 21.54
C ALA A 34 1.19 -8.70 22.25
N ALA A 35 0.17 -9.57 22.19
CA ALA A 35 -1.12 -9.34 22.82
C ALA A 35 -1.00 -9.22 24.36
N ARG A 36 -0.17 -10.07 24.97
CA ARG A 36 0.16 -9.98 26.40
C ARG A 36 0.85 -8.67 26.75
N ALA A 37 1.75 -8.18 25.91
CA ALA A 37 2.49 -6.93 26.16
C ALA A 37 1.60 -5.67 26.16
N VAL A 38 0.50 -5.68 25.41
CA VAL A 38 -0.47 -4.58 25.34
C VAL A 38 -1.73 -4.80 26.18
N ASP A 39 -1.76 -5.85 27.01
CA ASP A 39 -2.90 -6.23 27.86
C ASP A 39 -4.22 -6.38 27.08
N VAL A 40 -4.16 -7.07 25.95
CA VAL A 40 -5.33 -7.37 25.11
C VAL A 40 -5.36 -8.84 24.72
N SER A 41 -6.53 -9.35 24.30
CA SER A 41 -6.61 -10.70 23.73
C SER A 41 -5.98 -10.77 22.33
N GLU A 42 -5.51 -11.95 21.92
CA GLU A 42 -4.95 -12.18 20.58
C GLU A 42 -5.92 -11.79 19.46
N GLY A 43 -7.19 -12.15 19.59
CA GLY A 43 -8.24 -11.76 18.64
C GLY A 43 -8.55 -10.26 18.64
N GLN A 44 -8.27 -9.56 19.74
CA GLN A 44 -8.36 -8.10 19.80
C GLN A 44 -7.15 -7.46 19.11
N LEU A 45 -5.92 -7.89 19.43
CA LEU A 45 -4.71 -7.39 18.79
C LEU A 45 -4.73 -7.65 17.28
N SER A 46 -5.12 -8.85 16.84
CA SER A 46 -5.25 -9.17 15.42
C SER A 46 -6.21 -8.21 14.71
N ARG A 47 -7.39 -7.93 15.29
CA ARG A 47 -8.30 -6.94 14.72
C ARG A 47 -7.71 -5.54 14.67
N MET A 48 -6.88 -5.16 15.64
CA MET A 48 -6.19 -3.87 15.65
C MET A 48 -5.15 -3.77 14.53
N LEU A 49 -4.32 -4.81 14.36
CA LEU A 49 -3.28 -4.90 13.32
C LEU A 49 -3.85 -4.99 11.89
N HIS A 50 -5.06 -5.53 11.74
CA HIS A 50 -5.78 -5.57 10.45
C HIS A 50 -6.69 -4.36 10.24
N ALA A 51 -6.59 -3.33 11.08
CA ALA A 51 -7.44 -2.14 11.03
C ALA A 51 -8.95 -2.45 11.05
N LYS A 52 -9.34 -3.57 11.67
CA LYS A 52 -10.73 -3.93 11.99
C LYS A 52 -11.16 -3.40 13.36
N ARG A 53 -10.21 -2.95 14.18
CA ARG A 53 -10.41 -2.29 15.47
C ARG A 53 -9.40 -1.17 15.66
N ARG A 54 -9.77 -0.12 16.40
CA ARG A 54 -8.86 0.98 16.73
C ARG A 54 -7.82 0.53 17.75
N MET A 55 -6.60 1.01 17.53
CA MET A 55 -5.51 1.02 18.49
C MET A 55 -5.37 2.46 18.98
N ASP A 56 -5.43 2.66 20.30
CA ASP A 56 -5.15 3.97 20.88
C ASP A 56 -3.64 4.22 20.97
N VAL A 57 -3.28 5.44 21.39
CA VAL A 57 -1.88 5.89 21.44
C VAL A 57 -1.10 5.11 22.51
N GLU A 58 -1.73 4.74 23.61
CA GLU A 58 -1.09 4.00 24.71
C GLU A 58 -0.79 2.56 24.28
N GLN A 59 -1.74 1.89 23.63
CA GLN A 59 -1.55 0.55 23.06
C GLN A 59 -0.48 0.57 21.96
N LEU A 60 -0.47 1.59 21.10
CA LEU A 60 0.57 1.74 20.10
C LEU A 60 1.96 1.92 20.74
N ASP A 61 2.07 2.77 21.75
CA ASP A 61 3.31 3.06 22.48
C ASP A 61 3.83 1.82 23.24
N LEU A 62 2.94 1.09 23.91
CA LEU A 62 3.27 -0.18 24.58
C LEU A 62 3.76 -1.24 23.59
N LEU A 63 3.08 -1.39 22.45
CA LEU A 63 3.49 -2.34 21.42
C LEU A 63 4.83 -1.95 20.79
N CYS A 64 5.05 -0.66 20.52
CA CYS A 64 6.32 -0.17 19.99
C CYS A 64 7.47 -0.36 20.98
N ARG A 65 7.27 -0.09 22.28
CA ARG A 65 8.27 -0.36 23.32
C ARG A 65 8.58 -1.85 23.43
N PHE A 66 7.55 -2.68 23.44
CA PHE A 66 7.72 -4.13 23.51
C PHE A 66 8.49 -4.68 22.31
N LEU A 67 8.21 -4.14 21.13
CA LEU A 67 8.94 -4.46 19.91
C LEU A 67 10.28 -3.72 19.79
N GLU A 68 10.71 -2.93 20.78
CA GLU A 68 11.96 -2.16 20.72
C GLU A 68 12.09 -1.35 19.39
N ILE A 69 11.01 -0.69 18.98
CA ILE A 69 10.94 0.18 17.80
C ILE A 69 10.49 1.59 18.17
N ASP A 70 10.96 2.57 17.40
CA ASP A 70 10.53 3.95 17.55
C ASP A 70 9.12 4.16 16.96
N ALA A 71 8.20 4.66 17.78
CA ALA A 71 6.81 4.86 17.38
C ALA A 71 6.64 5.96 16.32
N VAL A 72 7.48 7.01 16.34
CA VAL A 72 7.43 8.11 15.39
C VAL A 72 7.92 7.65 14.02
N GLU A 73 9.02 6.88 13.99
CA GLU A 73 9.55 6.28 12.77
C GLU A 73 8.59 5.23 12.20
N THR A 74 7.94 4.44 13.06
CA THR A 74 6.91 3.49 12.64
C THR A 74 5.71 4.21 12.00
N LEU A 75 5.27 5.34 12.59
CA LEU A 75 4.22 6.17 12.00
C LEU A 75 4.66 6.81 10.68
N ARG A 76 5.92 7.24 10.59
CA ARG A 76 6.51 7.86 9.40
C ARG A 76 6.62 6.85 8.26
N ALA A 77 7.09 5.63 8.54
CA ALA A 77 7.11 4.51 7.59
C ALA A 77 5.70 4.18 7.10
N ALA A 78 4.73 4.09 8.02
CA ALA A 78 3.32 3.88 7.69
C ALA A 78 2.72 5.01 6.84
N LYS A 79 3.16 6.26 7.04
CA LYS A 79 2.72 7.43 6.29
C LYS A 79 3.37 7.53 4.91
N ASN A 80 4.65 7.18 4.80
CA ASN A 80 5.46 7.34 3.60
C ASN A 80 5.46 6.10 2.69
N GLY A 81 4.79 5.01 3.10
CA GLY A 81 4.78 3.76 2.36
C GLY A 81 6.15 3.06 2.32
N THR A 82 7.09 3.49 3.17
CA THR A 82 8.43 2.91 3.25
C THR A 82 8.35 1.61 4.04
N LEU A 83 8.09 0.54 3.31
CA LEU A 83 8.02 -0.84 3.80
C LEU A 83 9.40 -1.51 3.61
N THR A 84 9.84 -2.29 4.60
CA THR A 84 11.09 -3.09 4.57
C THR A 84 10.77 -4.56 4.29
N ALA A 85 11.77 -5.38 3.95
CA ALA A 85 11.63 -6.73 3.38
C ALA A 85 10.72 -7.74 4.13
N ALA A 86 10.30 -7.48 5.38
CA ALA A 86 9.40 -8.34 6.16
C ALA A 86 7.89 -8.05 5.99
N ASP A 87 7.51 -7.16 5.08
CA ASP A 87 6.13 -6.71 4.84
C ASP A 87 5.22 -7.69 4.05
N VAL A 88 5.56 -8.99 4.00
CA VAL A 88 4.97 -9.99 3.07
C VAL A 88 4.29 -11.15 3.82
N ALA A 89 3.23 -10.90 4.58
CA ALA A 89 2.33 -11.96 5.00
C ALA A 89 0.97 -11.79 4.29
N PRO A 90 0.63 -12.64 3.31
CA PRO A 90 -0.62 -12.55 2.58
C PRO A 90 -1.82 -12.77 3.51
N ALA A 91 -2.97 -12.20 3.18
CA ALA A 91 -4.23 -12.66 3.75
C ALA A 91 -4.36 -14.16 3.42
N PRO A 92 -4.55 -15.05 4.42
CA PRO A 92 -4.61 -16.48 4.17
C PRO A 92 -5.78 -16.78 3.22
N GLY A 93 -5.46 -17.23 1.99
CA GLY A 93 -6.43 -17.69 0.99
C GLY A 93 -6.55 -16.89 -0.31
N ALA A 94 -5.83 -15.77 -0.50
CA ALA A 94 -5.85 -15.08 -1.79
C ALA A 94 -5.04 -15.87 -2.84
N ALA A 95 -5.66 -16.24 -3.95
CA ALA A 95 -4.98 -16.92 -5.05
C ALA A 95 -3.83 -16.06 -5.58
N VAL A 96 -2.63 -16.62 -5.71
CA VAL A 96 -1.49 -15.92 -6.31
C VAL A 96 -1.63 -15.99 -7.83
N ASN A 97 -1.60 -14.84 -8.49
CA ASN A 97 -1.54 -14.69 -9.93
C ASN A 97 -0.09 -14.41 -10.36
N GLN A 98 0.49 -15.35 -11.10
CA GLN A 98 1.85 -15.26 -11.67
C GLN A 98 1.83 -15.13 -13.20
N ASP A 99 0.73 -14.64 -13.78
CA ASP A 99 0.64 -14.35 -15.20
C ASP A 99 1.42 -13.08 -15.55
N VAL A 100 2.42 -13.21 -16.43
CA VAL A 100 3.27 -12.11 -16.89
C VAL A 100 2.49 -11.03 -17.64
N ARG A 101 1.39 -11.38 -18.33
CA ARG A 101 0.54 -10.42 -19.04
C ARG A 101 -0.26 -9.57 -18.07
N GLU A 102 -0.78 -10.19 -17.02
CA GLU A 102 -1.50 -9.47 -15.97
C GLU A 102 -0.56 -8.55 -15.19
N LEU A 103 0.67 -9.02 -14.90
CA LEU A 103 1.70 -8.16 -14.31
C LEU A 103 1.99 -6.97 -15.23
N GLY A 104 2.20 -7.20 -16.53
CA GLY A 104 2.43 -6.11 -17.49
C GLY A 104 1.29 -5.10 -17.54
N ARG A 105 0.04 -5.57 -17.56
CA ARG A 105 -1.15 -4.70 -17.47
C ARG A 105 -1.13 -3.81 -16.23
N ARG A 106 -0.84 -4.38 -15.06
CA ARG A 106 -0.73 -3.65 -13.78
C ARG A 106 0.42 -2.65 -13.78
N MET A 107 1.57 -3.06 -14.29
CA MET A 107 2.77 -2.22 -14.41
C MET A 107 2.52 -1.04 -15.35
N GLY A 108 1.88 -1.27 -16.50
CA GLY A 108 1.47 -0.22 -17.44
C GLY A 108 0.47 0.76 -16.82
N ALA A 109 -0.46 0.29 -15.99
CA ALA A 109 -1.36 1.18 -15.25
C ALA A 109 -0.61 2.09 -14.29
N LEU A 110 0.35 1.55 -13.52
CA LEU A 110 1.14 2.34 -12.57
C LEU A 110 2.09 3.31 -13.27
N ALA A 111 2.77 2.88 -14.34
CA ALA A 111 3.71 3.72 -15.08
C ALA A 111 3.03 4.98 -15.64
N ARG A 112 1.77 4.86 -16.11
CA ARG A 112 0.98 6.01 -16.59
C ARG A 112 0.66 7.04 -15.50
N LEU A 113 0.72 6.67 -14.23
CA LEU A 113 0.45 7.54 -13.08
C LEU A 113 1.72 8.20 -12.52
N GLN A 114 2.89 7.86 -13.07
CA GLN A 114 4.18 8.45 -12.74
C GLN A 114 4.56 9.46 -13.82
N ASP A 115 5.04 10.64 -13.41
CA ASP A 115 5.40 11.72 -14.34
C ASP A 115 6.57 11.34 -15.27
N ASP A 116 7.46 10.46 -14.83
CA ASP A 116 8.62 9.95 -15.59
C ASP A 116 8.46 8.51 -16.08
N GLY A 117 7.26 7.93 -15.97
CA GLY A 117 6.98 6.54 -16.31
C GLY A 117 7.55 5.51 -15.31
N GLY A 118 8.17 5.92 -14.21
CA GLY A 118 8.56 5.07 -13.08
C GLY A 118 9.88 4.30 -13.24
N TYR A 119 10.45 4.20 -14.45
CA TYR A 119 11.69 3.43 -14.71
C TYR A 119 12.84 3.85 -13.79
N ARG A 120 13.09 5.15 -13.67
CA ARG A 120 14.24 5.66 -12.91
C ARG A 120 14.13 5.30 -11.43
N ALA A 121 12.95 5.44 -10.84
CA ALA A 121 12.69 5.08 -9.45
C ALA A 121 12.90 3.58 -9.22
N VAL A 122 12.35 2.74 -10.10
CA VAL A 122 12.47 1.27 -10.00
C VAL A 122 13.91 0.80 -10.22
N SER A 123 14.60 1.31 -11.24
CA SER A 123 16.00 0.95 -11.53
C SER A 123 16.92 1.30 -10.36
N LEU A 124 16.73 2.48 -9.72
CA LEU A 124 17.47 2.85 -8.52
C LEU A 124 17.14 1.94 -7.32
N ALA A 125 15.86 1.58 -7.12
CA ALA A 125 15.46 0.68 -6.04
C ALA A 125 16.02 -0.74 -6.24
N ALA A 126 15.97 -1.26 -7.46
CA ALA A 126 16.51 -2.55 -7.84
C ALA A 126 18.05 -2.58 -7.67
N GLY A 127 18.74 -1.52 -8.10
CA GLY A 127 20.20 -1.42 -7.97
C GLY A 127 20.69 -1.48 -6.52
N ARG A 128 19.93 -0.91 -5.56
CA ARG A 128 20.27 -0.97 -4.12
C ARG A 128 20.26 -2.38 -3.54
N ILE A 129 19.51 -3.29 -4.16
CA ILE A 129 19.41 -4.70 -3.76
C ILE A 129 20.19 -5.62 -4.70
N GLY A 130 21.08 -5.06 -5.54
CA GLY A 130 21.94 -5.83 -6.43
C GLY A 130 21.24 -6.37 -7.68
N VAL A 131 20.03 -5.90 -7.99
CA VAL A 131 19.29 -6.28 -9.19
C VAL A 131 19.50 -5.21 -10.26
N ALA A 132 20.16 -5.57 -11.35
CA ALA A 132 20.23 -4.71 -12.53
C ALA A 132 18.91 -4.78 -13.30
N LEU A 133 18.36 -3.63 -13.66
CA LEU A 133 17.18 -3.51 -14.50
C LEU A 133 17.47 -2.50 -15.60
N SER A 134 17.54 -2.98 -16.85
CA SER A 134 17.71 -2.15 -18.03
C SER A 134 16.39 -1.53 -18.49
N GLN A 135 16.48 -0.52 -19.34
CA GLN A 135 15.31 0.16 -19.90
C GLN A 135 14.51 -0.75 -20.85
N ASN A 136 15.17 -1.67 -21.54
CA ASN A 136 14.49 -2.64 -22.40
C ASN A 136 13.71 -3.66 -21.57
N GLU A 137 14.32 -4.21 -20.52
CA GLU A 137 13.62 -5.13 -19.60
C GLU A 137 12.44 -4.45 -18.91
N TRP A 138 12.56 -3.15 -18.60
CA TRP A 138 11.44 -2.36 -18.11
C TRP A 138 10.31 -2.26 -19.14
N HIS A 139 10.64 -2.00 -20.41
CA HIS A 139 9.65 -1.97 -21.49
C HIS A 139 8.97 -3.33 -21.68
N ASP A 140 9.75 -4.41 -21.74
CA ASP A 140 9.24 -5.78 -21.85
C ASP A 140 8.35 -6.15 -20.66
N LEU A 141 8.67 -5.66 -19.46
CA LEU A 141 7.84 -5.83 -18.27
C LEU A 141 6.49 -5.12 -18.41
N LEU A 142 6.48 -3.88 -18.90
CA LEU A 142 5.24 -3.12 -19.15
C LEU A 142 4.36 -3.78 -20.21
N ASP A 143 4.97 -4.37 -21.24
CA ASP A 143 4.27 -5.08 -22.31
C ASP A 143 3.83 -6.50 -21.91
N GLY A 144 4.28 -6.99 -20.74
CA GLY A 144 4.06 -8.38 -20.32
C GLY A 144 4.78 -9.40 -21.24
N ALA A 145 5.85 -8.97 -21.90
CA ALA A 145 6.64 -9.73 -22.87
C ALA A 145 7.89 -10.38 -22.25
N ILE A 146 8.09 -10.24 -20.94
CA ILE A 146 9.18 -10.91 -20.22
C ILE A 146 9.06 -12.44 -20.29
N ALA A 147 10.21 -13.12 -20.39
CA ALA A 147 10.27 -14.57 -20.53
C ALA A 147 9.75 -15.34 -19.31
N SER A 148 9.84 -14.75 -18.12
CA SER A 148 9.45 -15.39 -16.86
C SER A 148 9.00 -14.36 -15.84
N PHE A 149 8.11 -14.77 -14.92
CA PHE A 149 7.66 -13.91 -13.83
C PHE A 149 8.85 -13.41 -12.98
N PRO A 150 8.88 -12.12 -12.59
CA PRO A 150 9.99 -11.57 -11.82
C PRO A 150 10.15 -12.22 -10.46
N ARG A 151 11.39 -12.26 -9.99
CA ARG A 151 11.70 -12.75 -8.64
C ARG A 151 11.21 -11.78 -7.56
N ASP A 152 11.12 -12.31 -6.35
CA ASP A 152 10.58 -11.64 -5.17
C ASP A 152 11.25 -10.28 -4.91
N GLU A 153 12.57 -10.23 -5.09
CA GLU A 153 13.41 -9.05 -4.89
C GLU A 153 13.02 -7.90 -5.81
N LEU A 154 12.83 -8.18 -7.10
CA LEU A 154 12.44 -7.17 -8.09
C LEU A 154 11.01 -6.68 -7.84
N LEU A 155 10.08 -7.57 -7.46
CA LEU A 155 8.72 -7.18 -7.08
C LEU A 155 8.72 -6.28 -5.83
N GLY A 156 9.61 -6.56 -4.87
CA GLY A 156 9.82 -5.69 -3.71
C GLY A 156 10.33 -4.30 -4.10
N ALA A 157 11.32 -4.24 -5.00
CA ALA A 157 11.84 -2.97 -5.53
C ALA A 157 10.76 -2.17 -6.26
N ILE A 158 9.95 -2.82 -7.10
CA ILE A 158 8.83 -2.20 -7.82
C ILE A 158 7.80 -1.64 -6.84
N SER A 159 7.35 -2.46 -5.89
CA SER A 159 6.36 -2.07 -4.87
C SER A 159 6.84 -0.85 -4.08
N SER A 160 8.09 -0.86 -3.64
CA SER A 160 8.67 0.25 -2.89
C SER A 160 8.84 1.51 -3.74
N ALA A 161 9.27 1.38 -4.99
CA ALA A 161 9.53 2.53 -5.86
C ALA A 161 8.24 3.21 -6.33
N LEU A 162 7.20 2.43 -6.62
CA LEU A 162 5.92 2.94 -7.13
C LEU A 162 4.90 3.23 -6.03
N GLY A 163 5.21 2.89 -4.77
CA GLY A 163 4.34 3.18 -3.62
C GLY A 163 3.11 2.29 -3.50
N VAL A 164 3.06 1.15 -4.20
CA VAL A 164 1.92 0.24 -4.20
C VAL A 164 2.11 -0.94 -3.25
N PRO A 165 1.04 -1.54 -2.70
CA PRO A 165 1.15 -2.77 -1.92
C PRO A 165 1.80 -3.90 -2.71
N ARG A 166 2.64 -4.72 -2.09
CA ARG A 166 3.31 -5.83 -2.78
C ARG A 166 2.33 -6.85 -3.35
N ASP A 167 1.30 -7.18 -2.59
CA ASP A 167 0.24 -8.12 -3.00
C ASP A 167 -0.49 -7.65 -4.25
N TYR A 168 -0.52 -6.35 -4.54
CA TYR A 168 -1.11 -5.84 -5.78
C TYR A 168 -0.41 -6.42 -7.03
N LEU A 169 0.88 -6.73 -6.95
CA LEU A 169 1.62 -7.28 -8.10
C LEU A 169 1.32 -8.76 -8.35
N THR A 170 0.82 -9.49 -7.34
CA THR A 170 0.73 -10.95 -7.39
C THR A 170 -0.63 -11.51 -6.97
N THR A 171 -1.59 -10.69 -6.55
CA THR A 171 -2.91 -11.18 -6.12
C THR A 171 -3.81 -11.51 -7.31
N GLY A 172 -4.62 -12.55 -7.17
CA GLY A 172 -5.72 -12.89 -8.07
C GLY A 172 -7.03 -12.19 -7.74
N ASP A 173 -7.12 -11.48 -6.61
CA ASP A 173 -8.29 -10.73 -6.19
C ASP A 173 -8.49 -9.48 -7.07
N GLN A 174 -9.43 -9.57 -8.01
CA GLN A 174 -9.72 -8.50 -8.96
C GLN A 174 -10.37 -7.27 -8.31
N GLU A 175 -11.11 -7.45 -7.21
CA GLU A 175 -11.73 -6.34 -6.50
C GLU A 175 -10.67 -5.52 -5.78
N PHE A 176 -9.73 -6.18 -5.11
CA PHE A 176 -8.59 -5.54 -4.49
C PHE A 176 -7.71 -4.81 -5.52
N VAL A 177 -7.46 -5.43 -6.68
CA VAL A 177 -6.69 -4.82 -7.78
C VAL A 177 -7.37 -3.56 -8.29
N ALA A 178 -8.66 -3.63 -8.63
CA ALA A 178 -9.42 -2.49 -9.12
C ALA A 178 -9.45 -1.34 -8.09
N ARG A 179 -9.52 -1.68 -6.82
CA ARG A 179 -9.50 -0.73 -5.72
C ARG A 179 -8.17 0.02 -5.63
N VAL A 180 -7.05 -0.69 -5.65
CA VAL A 180 -5.71 -0.08 -5.59
C VAL A 180 -5.50 0.87 -6.77
N GLU A 181 -5.85 0.43 -7.99
CA GLU A 181 -5.74 1.26 -9.18
C GLU A 181 -6.57 2.55 -9.09
N ALA A 182 -7.82 2.45 -8.64
CA ALA A 182 -8.68 3.61 -8.47
C ALA A 182 -8.13 4.62 -7.44
N GLU A 183 -7.59 4.12 -6.31
CA GLU A 183 -6.96 4.96 -5.29
C GLU A 183 -5.72 5.69 -5.82
N GLU A 184 -4.87 5.01 -6.60
CA GLU A 184 -3.70 5.61 -7.24
C GLU A 184 -4.07 6.62 -8.33
N GLU A 185 -5.11 6.34 -9.13
CA GLU A 185 -5.64 7.28 -10.12
C GLU A 185 -6.12 8.59 -9.47
N LEU A 186 -6.86 8.48 -8.36
CA LEU A 186 -7.30 9.65 -7.60
C LEU A 186 -6.11 10.39 -6.98
N ALA A 187 -5.16 9.66 -6.39
CA ALA A 187 -3.97 10.26 -5.80
C ALA A 187 -3.16 11.02 -6.85
N HIS A 188 -3.01 10.46 -8.06
CA HIS A 188 -2.37 11.14 -9.19
C HIS A 188 -3.17 12.40 -9.61
N ALA A 189 -4.48 12.29 -9.80
CA ALA A 189 -5.34 13.43 -10.16
C ALA A 189 -5.25 14.60 -9.17
N MET A 190 -5.15 14.29 -7.87
CA MET A 190 -5.01 15.31 -6.83
C MET A 190 -3.63 15.96 -6.85
N ARG A 191 -2.57 15.18 -7.09
CA ARG A 191 -1.20 15.70 -7.23
C ARG A 191 -1.08 16.62 -8.45
N SER A 192 -1.63 16.23 -9.58
CA SER A 192 -1.53 16.99 -10.84
C SER A 192 -2.35 18.28 -10.85
N THR A 193 -3.45 18.34 -10.09
CA THR A 193 -4.32 19.53 -10.02
C THR A 193 -4.03 20.46 -8.83
N GLY A 194 -3.14 20.07 -7.92
CA GLY A 194 -2.86 20.83 -6.70
C GLY A 194 -4.00 20.82 -5.67
N THR A 195 -5.01 19.95 -5.85
CA THR A 195 -6.19 19.89 -4.98
C THR A 195 -5.84 19.29 -3.61
N LEU A 196 -6.08 20.05 -2.54
CA LEU A 196 -5.83 19.63 -1.16
C LEU A 196 -6.74 18.45 -0.75
N ARG A 197 -6.15 17.51 0.01
CA ARG A 197 -6.71 16.22 0.46
C ARG A 197 -8.23 16.22 0.68
N ILE A 198 -8.98 15.61 -0.24
CA ILE A 198 -10.32 15.08 0.08
C ILE A 198 -10.17 14.13 1.28
N ALA A 199 -10.98 14.32 2.30
CA ALA A 199 -10.86 13.58 3.55
C ALA A 199 -10.92 12.07 3.31
N ALA A 200 -9.81 11.37 3.56
CA ALA A 200 -9.64 9.92 3.39
C ALA A 200 -10.70 9.04 4.10
N ARG A 201 -11.50 9.64 5.02
CA ARG A 201 -12.64 9.00 5.69
C ARG A 201 -13.75 8.58 4.71
N ASN A 202 -13.98 9.34 3.64
CA ASN A 202 -15.07 9.05 2.69
C ASN A 202 -14.64 8.05 1.62
N LEU A 203 -13.34 7.95 1.31
CA LEU A 203 -12.84 7.05 0.28
C LEU A 203 -13.00 5.57 0.66
N SER A 204 -12.90 5.23 1.95
CA SER A 204 -12.93 3.83 2.41
C SER A 204 -14.30 3.14 2.26
N SER A 205 -15.38 3.89 2.09
CA SER A 205 -16.74 3.37 1.89
C SER A 205 -17.22 3.39 0.44
N LEU A 206 -16.44 4.00 -0.46
CA LEU A 206 -16.77 4.11 -1.88
C LEU A 206 -16.33 2.84 -2.61
N SER A 207 -16.97 2.52 -3.72
CA SER A 207 -16.54 1.49 -4.67
C SER A 207 -15.36 1.99 -5.52
N PRO A 208 -14.60 1.10 -6.18
CA PRO A 208 -13.56 1.51 -7.13
C PRO A 208 -14.06 2.46 -8.22
N ASP A 209 -15.26 2.23 -8.76
CA ASP A 209 -15.83 3.09 -9.81
C ASP A 209 -16.19 4.48 -9.32
N GLU A 210 -16.73 4.59 -8.09
CA GLU A 210 -16.97 5.90 -7.46
C GLU A 210 -15.67 6.67 -7.22
N ILE A 211 -14.59 5.99 -6.84
CA ILE A 211 -13.27 6.62 -6.68
C ILE A 211 -12.76 7.14 -8.03
N ARG A 212 -12.90 6.36 -9.12
CA ARG A 212 -12.53 6.82 -10.46
C ARG A 212 -13.37 8.00 -10.94
N ALA A 213 -14.67 8.00 -10.64
CA ALA A 213 -15.55 9.12 -10.95
C ALA A 213 -15.07 10.40 -10.26
N ILE A 214 -14.67 10.32 -8.99
CA ILE A 214 -14.07 11.45 -8.26
C ILE A 214 -12.73 11.86 -8.89
N ALA A 215 -11.86 10.90 -9.23
CA ALA A 215 -10.58 11.18 -9.87
C ALA A 215 -10.76 11.96 -11.19
N LYS A 216 -11.76 11.57 -11.98
CA LYS A 216 -12.16 12.28 -13.20
C LYS A 216 -12.60 13.71 -12.90
N LEU A 217 -13.53 13.89 -11.96
CA LEU A 217 -14.01 15.23 -11.57
C LEU A 217 -12.87 16.14 -11.08
N VAL A 218 -11.92 15.59 -10.31
CA VAL A 218 -10.75 16.33 -9.83
C VAL A 218 -9.90 16.81 -11.01
N ARG A 219 -9.60 15.94 -11.98
CA ARG A 219 -8.87 16.32 -13.20
C ARG A 219 -9.60 17.41 -13.99
N ASP A 220 -10.90 17.23 -14.18
CA ASP A 220 -11.75 18.17 -14.93
C ASP A 220 -11.89 19.53 -14.22
N SER A 221 -11.63 19.60 -12.91
CA SER A 221 -11.72 20.82 -12.09
C SER A 221 -10.37 21.52 -11.85
N GLY A 222 -9.26 20.97 -12.37
CA GLY A 222 -7.91 21.57 -12.27
C GLY A 222 -7.79 22.90 -13.05
N PRO A 223 -6.71 23.68 -12.87
CA PRO A 223 -6.59 25.06 -13.35
C PRO A 223 -6.32 25.17 -14.87
N ASP A 224 -7.18 24.54 -15.67
CA ASP A 224 -7.34 24.77 -17.13
C ASP A 224 -8.82 25.04 -17.49
N GLY A 225 -9.61 25.47 -16.50
CA GLY A 225 -10.98 26.00 -16.68
C GLY A 225 -11.01 27.51 -16.96
N GLY A 226 -9.90 28.09 -17.42
CA GLY A 226 -9.83 29.44 -17.91
C GLY A 226 -9.91 29.46 -19.43
N HIS A 227 -11.12 29.39 -20.00
CA HIS A 227 -11.59 30.24 -21.09
C HIS A 227 -12.89 29.72 -21.72
N GLN A 228 -13.90 30.61 -21.63
CA GLN A 228 -15.13 30.74 -22.43
C GLN A 228 -16.32 29.84 -22.08
#